data_AF-A0AAW3SRJ3-F1
#
_entry.id   AF-A0AAW3SRJ3-F1
#
_cell.length_a   1.000
_cell.length_b   1.000
_cell.length_c   1.000
_cell.angle_alpha   90.00
_cell.angle_beta   90.00
_cell.angle_gamma   90.00
#
_symmetry.space_group_name_H-M   'P 1'
#
loop_
_entity.id
_entity.type
_entity.pdbx_description
1 polymer ?
#
loop_
_entity_poly.entity_id
_entity_poly.type
_entity_poly.pdbx_seq_one_letter_code
_entity_poly.pdbx_strand_id
1 'polypeptide(L)' 'MNHLQFIEKHVREDLLKKGYTPGIAQGGVAKALEYYRRVSQSSGKGKMIDDCLREGRLWAEKYSTKQPSKTKPVTLRGKN' A
#
# COMPACT_ATOMS: atom_id res chain seq x y z
N MET A 1 8.09 4.50 15.94
CA MET A 1 8.06 4.52 14.47
C MET A 1 7.42 5.82 14.01
N ASN A 2 7.98 6.48 12.99
CA ASN A 2 7.33 7.64 12.37
C ASN A 2 6.05 7.19 11.64
N HIS A 3 5.01 8.02 11.65
CA HIS A 3 3.71 7.68 11.05
C HIS A 3 3.82 7.36 9.54
N LEU A 4 4.74 8.04 8.83
CA LEU A 4 5.03 7.77 7.41
C LEU A 4 5.55 6.33 7.19
N GLN A 5 6.51 5.89 8.00
CA GLN A 5 7.08 4.53 7.92
C GLN A 5 6.02 3.47 8.25
N PHE A 6 5.13 3.77 9.19
CA PHE A 6 4.01 2.90 9.54
C PHE A 6 3.06 2.72 8.34
N ILE A 7 2.67 3.83 7.70
CA ILE A 7 1.78 3.82 6.53
C ILE A 7 2.43 3.11 5.36
N GLU A 8 3.71 3.37 5.09
CA GLU A 8 4.43 2.68 4.02
C GLU A 8 4.41 1.16 4.21
N LYS A 9 4.78 0.66 5.41
CA LYS A 9 4.77 -0.77 5.68
C LYS A 9 3.36 -1.36 5.57
N HIS A 10 2.38 -0.74 6.23
CA HIS A 10 1.02 -1.25 6.25
C HIS A 10 0.39 -1.28 4.86
N VAL A 11 0.49 -0.20 4.08
CA VAL A 11 -0.06 -0.13 2.72
C VAL A 11 0.64 -1.12 1.79
N ARG A 12 1.98 -1.23 1.88
CA ARG A 12 2.74 -2.21 1.09
C ARG A 12 2.30 -3.64 1.41
N GLU A 13 2.23 -4.02 2.69
CA GLU A 13 1.82 -5.35 3.12
C GLU A 13 0.38 -5.67 2.72
N ASP A 14 -0.54 -4.70 2.84
CA ASP A 14 -1.95 -4.89 2.51
C ASP A 14 -2.14 -5.12 0.99
N LEU A 15 -1.41 -4.36 0.16
CA LEU A 15 -1.42 -4.52 -1.29
C LEU A 15 -0.74 -5.84 -1.73
N LEU A 16 0.37 -6.23 -1.10
CA LEU A 16 1.02 -7.52 -1.36
C LEU A 16 0.12 -8.70 -0.94
N LYS A 17 -0.56 -8.62 0.20
CA LYS A 17 -1.54 -9.64 0.64
C LYS A 17 -2.69 -9.82 -0.35
N LYS A 18 -3.11 -8.75 -1.00
CA LYS A 18 -4.15 -8.77 -2.04
C LYS A 18 -3.66 -9.32 -3.38
N GLY A 19 -2.36 -9.61 -3.52
CA GLY A 19 -1.77 -10.17 -4.73
C GLY A 19 -1.42 -9.12 -5.79
N TYR A 20 -1.33 -7.84 -5.42
CA TYR A 20 -0.80 -6.81 -6.31
C TYR A 20 0.71 -6.96 -6.46
N THR A 21 1.22 -6.58 -7.63
CA THR A 21 2.67 -6.59 -7.88
C THR A 21 3.38 -5.53 -7.02
N PRO A 22 4.66 -5.71 -6.69
CA PRO A 22 5.42 -4.73 -5.91
C PRO A 22 5.46 -3.35 -6.56
N GLY A 23 5.47 -3.27 -7.90
CA GLY A 23 5.40 -2.00 -8.62
C GLY A 23 4.06 -1.27 -8.37
N ILE A 24 2.96 -2.01 -8.32
CA ILE A 24 1.65 -1.45 -7.98
C ILE A 24 1.59 -1.08 -6.48
N ALA A 25 2.16 -1.92 -5.62
CA ALA A 25 2.24 -1.64 -4.19
C ALA A 25 3.02 -0.35 -3.89
N GLN A 26 4.13 -0.10 -4.59
CA GLN A 26 4.91 1.13 -4.43
C GLN A 26 4.15 2.39 -4.84
N GLY A 27 3.38 2.35 -5.93
CA GLY A 27 2.56 3.50 -6.32
C GLY A 27 1.41 3.76 -5.35
N GLY A 28 0.78 2.70 -4.82
CA GLY A 28 -0.24 2.82 -3.79
C GLY A 28 0.31 3.40 -2.48
N VAL A 29 1.53 2.99 -2.08
CA VAL A 29 2.26 3.58 -0.95
C VAL A 29 2.51 5.07 -1.17
N ALA A 30 3.04 5.47 -2.33
CA ALA A 30 3.33 6.87 -2.62
C ALA A 30 2.06 7.74 -2.52
N LYS A 31 0.93 7.22 -3.01
CA LYS A 31 -0.36 7.93 -2.91
C LYS A 31 -0.86 8.05 -1.47
N ALA A 32 -0.74 6.98 -0.69
CA ALA A 32 -1.10 6.98 0.72
C ALA A 32 -0.25 7.97 1.54
N LEU A 33 1.06 8.07 1.27
CA LEU A 33 1.96 9.03 1.92
C LEU A 33 1.63 10.48 1.55
N GLU A 34 1.34 10.75 0.28
CA GLU A 34 0.88 12.07 -0.17
C GLU A 34 -0.42 12.48 0.54
N TYR A 35 -1.40 11.56 0.59
CA TYR A 35 -2.66 11.77 1.30
C TYR A 35 -2.39 12.06 2.77
N TYR A 36 -1.62 11.20 3.45
CA TYR A 36 -1.25 11.40 4.85
C TYR A 36 -0.61 12.76 5.09
N ARG A 37 0.30 13.21 4.21
CA ARG A 37 0.95 14.51 4.36
C ARG A 37 -0.03 15.68 4.23
N ARG A 38 -1.02 15.58 3.32
CA ARG A 38 -2.11 16.57 3.22
C ARG A 38 -3.00 16.55 4.44
N VAL A 39 -3.56 15.39 4.79
CA VAL A 39 -4.51 15.32 5.90
C VAL A 39 -3.83 15.55 7.23
N SER A 40 -2.56 15.18 7.42
CA SER A 40 -1.82 15.45 8.67
C SER A 40 -1.68 16.94 8.97
N GLN A 41 -1.87 17.81 7.97
CA GLN A 41 -1.96 19.27 8.18
C GLN A 41 -3.38 19.74 8.52
N SER A 42 -4.42 18.96 8.23
CA SER A 42 -5.79 19.19 8.72
C SER A 42 -5.99 18.46 10.05
N SER A 43 -6.60 19.08 11.05
CA SER A 43 -6.67 18.60 12.45
C SER A 43 -7.42 17.27 12.73
N GLY A 44 -7.54 16.33 11.78
CA GLY A 44 -8.31 15.08 11.89
C GLY A 44 -7.47 13.82 12.12
N LYS A 45 -6.65 13.75 13.19
CA LYS A 45 -5.69 12.65 13.42
C LYS A 45 -6.27 11.23 13.62
N GLY A 46 -7.58 11.08 13.83
CA GLY A 46 -8.18 9.82 14.29
C GLY A 46 -8.44 8.73 13.24
N LYS A 47 -8.61 9.07 11.96
CA LYS A 47 -9.06 8.11 10.91
C LYS A 47 -8.14 8.01 9.68
N MET A 48 -7.02 8.73 9.70
CA MET A 48 -6.15 8.93 8.54
C MET A 48 -5.57 7.65 7.96
N ILE A 49 -5.25 6.67 8.81
CA ILE A 49 -4.59 5.43 8.39
C ILE A 49 -5.53 4.57 7.53
N ASP A 50 -6.81 4.50 7.90
CA ASP A 50 -7.82 3.78 7.13
C ASP A 50 -8.03 4.42 5.76
N ASP A 51 -8.12 5.75 5.70
CA ASP A 51 -8.19 6.49 4.43
C ASP A 51 -6.92 6.34 3.58
N CYS A 52 -5.73 6.30 4.20
CA CYS A 52 -4.48 6.03 3.49
C CYS A 52 -4.47 4.63 2.86
N LEU A 53 -4.96 3.62 3.58
CA LEU A 53 -5.09 2.25 3.07
C LEU A 53 -6.11 2.19 1.91
N ARG A 54 -7.22 2.92 2.04
CA ARG A 54 -8.25 3.03 1.00
C ARG A 54 -7.72 3.68 -0.27
N GLU A 55 -7.01 4.81 -0.16
CA GLU A 55 -6.38 5.50 -1.29
C GLU A 55 -5.34 4.63 -1.99
N GLY A 56 -4.49 3.94 -1.21
CA GLY A 56 -3.50 3.01 -1.77
C GLY A 56 -4.15 1.86 -2.54
N ARG A 57 -5.30 1.36 -2.05
CA ARG A 57 -6.08 0.32 -2.73
C ARG A 57 -6.74 0.83 -4.00
N LEU A 58 -7.39 2.00 -3.95
CA LEU A 58 -8.00 2.63 -5.14
C LEU A 58 -6.98 2.89 -6.25
N TRP A 59 -5.78 3.32 -5.86
CA TRP A 59 -4.67 3.46 -6.80
C TRP A 59 -4.30 2.10 -7.40
N ALA A 60 -4.13 1.07 -6.56
CA ALA A 60 -3.83 -0.26 -7.04
C ALA A 60 -4.91 -0.82 -7.97
N GLU A 61 -6.19 -0.64 -7.66
CA GLU A 61 -7.30 -1.05 -8.52
C GLU A 61 -7.33 -0.29 -9.85
N LYS A 62 -7.01 1.01 -9.85
CA LYS A 62 -6.97 1.83 -11.06
C LYS A 62 -5.81 1.49 -12.00
N TYR A 63 -4.64 1.16 -11.45
CA TYR A 63 -3.42 0.95 -12.23
C TYR A 63 -3.03 -0.52 -12.40
N SER A 64 -3.67 -1.45 -11.68
CA SER A 64 -3.47 -2.88 -11.88
C SER A 64 -4.18 -3.33 -13.17
N THR A 65 -3.47 -3.27 -14.29
CA THR A 65 -3.93 -3.76 -15.61
C THR A 65 -4.14 -5.28 -15.65
N LYS A 66 -3.56 -6.00 -14.69
CA LYS A 66 -3.91 -7.38 -14.37
C LYS A 66 -4.77 -7.37 -13.12
N GLN A 67 -6.00 -7.88 -13.22
CA GLN A 67 -6.70 -8.39 -12.04
C GLN A 67 -5.72 -9.30 -11.26
N PRO A 68 -5.68 -9.27 -9.92
CA PRO A 68 -4.72 -10.05 -9.16
C PRO A 68 -4.91 -11.53 -9.54
N SER A 69 -4.06 -12.02 -10.43
CA SER A 69 -4.01 -13.44 -10.74
C SER A 69 -3.58 -14.09 -9.45
N LYS A 70 -4.43 -14.97 -8.90
CA LYS A 70 -4.13 -15.96 -7.87
C LYS A 70 -2.85 -16.72 -8.27
N THR A 71 -1.68 -16.12 -8.07
CA THR A 71 -0.41 -16.77 -8.36
C THR A 71 0.39 -16.74 -7.07
N LYS A 72 0.15 -17.84 -6.33
CA LYS A 72 1.02 -18.61 -5.44
C LYS A 72 2.33 -17.91 -5.02
N PRO A 73 2.66 -17.91 -3.71
CA PRO A 73 3.88 -17.29 -3.22
C PRO A 73 5.08 -17.90 -3.94
N VAL A 74 5.89 -17.06 -4.59
CA VAL A 74 7.21 -17.45 -5.06
C VAL A 74 8.10 -17.60 -3.83
N THR A 75 8.25 -18.84 -3.36
CA THR A 75 9.28 -19.23 -2.41
C THR A 75 10.63 -18.96 -3.08
N LEU A 76 11.31 -17.88 -2.70
CA LEU A 76 12.70 -17.65 -3.06
C LEU A 76 13.55 -18.69 -2.33
N ARG A 77 13.89 -19.74 -3.09
CA ARG A 77 14.84 -20.79 -2.80
C ARG A 77 16.23 -20.17 -2.58
N GLY A 78 16.73 -20.24 -1.35
CA GLY A 78 18.15 -20.14 -1.02
C GLY A 78 18.61 -21.45 -0.43
N LYS A 79 19.18 -22.34 -1.25
CA LYS A 79 19.77 -23.60 -0.85
C LYS A 79 21.26 -23.48 -1.15
N ASN A 80 22.09 -23.38 -0.12
CA ASN A 80 23.52 -23.66 -0.18
C ASN A 80 23.85 -24.57 1.00
#